data_AF-A0A520BZB0-F1
#
_entry.id   AF-A0A520BZB0-F1
#
_cell.length_a   1.000
_cell.length_b   1.000
_cell.length_c   1.000
_cell.angle_alpha   90.00
_cell.angle_beta   90.00
_cell.angle_gamma   90.00
#
_symmetry.space_group_name_H-M   'P 1'
#
loop_
_entity.id
_entity.type
_entity.pdbx_description
1 polymer ?
#
loop_
_entity_poly.entity_id
_entity_poly.type
_entity_poly.pdbx_seq_one_letter_code
_entity_poly.pdbx_strand_id
1 'polypeptide(L)'
;LLLIPAVVFGIAHWALGLNGLPLAVIVMLAALPTGSNALIFAQRYRTMEPEVTAATVLSTVLYVATAPLWLALLAWVSPWTRP
;
A
#
# COMPACT_ATOMS: atom_id res chain seq x y z
N LEU A 1 -2.47 -4.50 0.56
CA LEU A 1 -2.46 -3.96 -0.82
C LEU A 1 -3.71 -3.15 -1.17
N LEU A 2 -4.94 -3.55 -0.79
CA LEU A 2 -6.15 -2.75 -1.06
C LEU A 2 -6.80 -2.18 0.20
N LEU A 3 -6.97 -2.99 1.25
CA LEU A 3 -7.68 -2.57 2.46
C LEU A 3 -7.00 -1.40 3.17
N ILE A 4 -5.71 -1.54 3.52
CA ILE A 4 -4.94 -0.51 4.21
C ILE A 4 -4.91 0.82 3.43
N PRO A 5 -4.55 0.86 2.12
CA PRO A 5 -4.56 2.12 1.39
C PRO A 5 -5.97 2.70 1.19
N ALA A 6 -7.03 1.88 1.09
CA ALA A 6 -8.40 2.38 1.03
C ALA A 6 -8.81 3.08 2.33
N VAL A 7 -8.47 2.49 3.47
CA VAL A 7 -8.74 3.09 4.80
C VAL A 7 -7.94 4.38 4.95
N VAL A 8 -6.65 4.36 4.60
CA VAL A 8 -5.79 5.55 4.67
C VAL A 8 -6.30 6.65 3.74
N PHE A 9 -6.68 6.32 2.51
CA PHE A 9 -7.30 7.26 1.56
C PHE A 9 -8.54 7.91 2.17
N GLY A 10 -9.43 7.12 2.78
CA GLY A 10 -10.64 7.66 3.35
C GLY A 10 -10.41 8.59 4.54
N ILE A 11 -9.53 8.19 5.47
CA ILE A 11 -9.20 9.02 6.63
C ILE A 11 -8.45 10.29 6.18
N ALA A 12 -7.45 10.14 5.31
CA ALA A 12 -6.65 11.26 4.83
C ALA A 12 -7.50 12.29 4.08
N HIS A 13 -8.41 11.83 3.22
CA HIS A 13 -9.23 12.72 2.42
C HIS A 13 -10.38 13.36 3.21
N TRP A 14 -11.16 12.57 3.97
CA TRP A 14 -12.37 13.07 4.64
C TRP A 14 -12.13 13.59 6.06
N ALA A 15 -11.24 12.99 6.85
CA ALA A 15 -11.00 13.41 8.22
C ALA A 15 -9.90 14.47 8.34
N LEU A 16 -8.85 14.36 7.50
CA LEU A 16 -7.70 15.27 7.54
C LEU A 16 -7.70 16.32 6.42
N GLY A 17 -8.61 16.20 5.43
CA GLY A 17 -8.73 17.16 4.33
C GLY A 17 -7.53 17.17 3.37
N LEU A 18 -6.70 16.12 3.37
CA LEU A 18 -5.53 16.02 2.50
C LEU A 18 -5.96 15.87 1.04
N ASN A 19 -5.25 16.57 0.16
CA ASN A 19 -5.49 16.59 -1.28
C ASN A 19 -4.16 16.70 -2.04
N GLY A 20 -4.18 16.35 -3.33
CA GLY A 20 -3.05 16.45 -4.24
C GLY A 20 -1.90 15.53 -3.83
N LEU A 21 -0.68 16.06 -3.90
CA LEU A 21 0.55 15.29 -3.72
C LEU A 21 0.66 14.65 -2.31
N PRO A 22 0.38 15.35 -1.18
CA PRO A 22 0.41 14.73 0.14
C PRO A 22 -0.52 13.51 0.29
N LEU A 23 -1.73 13.58 -0.28
CA LEU A 23 -2.68 12.46 -0.27
C LEU A 23 -2.13 11.28 -1.09
N ALA A 24 -1.56 11.55 -2.26
CA ALA A 24 -1.01 10.50 -3.10
C ALA A 24 0.15 9.77 -2.41
N VAL A 25 1.06 10.51 -1.78
CA VAL A 25 2.21 9.92 -1.06
C VAL A 25 1.74 9.02 0.08
N ILE A 26 0.84 9.48 0.94
CA ILE A 26 0.45 8.70 2.13
C ILE A 26 -0.33 7.44 1.76
N VAL A 27 -1.17 7.49 0.72
CA VAL A 27 -1.92 6.34 0.22
C VAL A 27 -0.98 5.33 -0.44
N MET A 28 0.02 5.79 -1.21
CA MET A 28 1.00 4.91 -1.82
C MET A 28 1.92 4.25 -0.78
N LEU A 29 2.31 4.96 0.28
CA LEU A 29 3.03 4.36 1.41
C LEU A 29 2.22 3.24 2.09
N ALA A 30 0.91 3.43 2.22
CA ALA A 30 0.00 2.43 2.77
C ALA A 30 -0.23 1.23 1.82
N ALA A 31 0.00 1.40 0.52
CA ALA A 31 -0.19 0.36 -0.48
C ALA A 31 0.99 -0.61 -0.62
N LEU A 32 2.13 -0.33 0.03
CA LEU A 32 3.36 -1.11 -0.09
C LEU A 32 3.14 -2.61 0.21
N PRO A 33 3.94 -3.49 -0.44
CA PRO A 33 3.88 -4.93 -0.22
C PRO A 33 4.39 -5.32 1.18
N THR A 34 4.17 -6.59 1.54
CA THR A 34 4.58 -7.11 2.85
C THR A 34 6.10 -7.03 3.00
N GLY A 35 6.57 -6.37 4.07
CA GLY A 35 8.00 -6.16 4.33
C GLY A 35 8.74 -7.42 4.77
N SER A 36 10.09 -7.37 4.67
CA SER A 36 10.99 -8.48 5.05
C SER A 36 10.92 -8.86 6.54
N ASN A 37 10.43 -7.96 7.41
CA ASN A 37 10.32 -8.21 8.85
C ASN A 37 9.46 -9.46 9.16
N ALA A 38 8.41 -9.72 8.38
CA ALA A 38 7.58 -10.91 8.56
C ALA A 38 8.39 -12.21 8.35
N LEU A 39 9.30 -12.23 7.36
CA LEU A 39 10.19 -13.35 7.11
C LEU A 39 11.18 -13.57 8.27
N ILE A 40 11.78 -12.48 8.78
CA ILE A 40 12.68 -12.54 9.93
C ILE A 40 11.97 -13.16 11.15
N PHE A 41 10.71 -12.78 11.41
CA PHE A 41 9.93 -13.37 12.49
C PHE A 41 9.56 -14.84 12.21
N ALA A 42 9.15 -15.17 10.99
CA ALA A 42 8.82 -16.55 10.62
C ALA A 42 10.02 -17.50 10.84
N GLN A 43 11.21 -17.07 10.40
CA GLN A 43 12.47 -17.79 10.62
C GLN A 43 12.85 -17.86 12.10
N ARG A 44 12.70 -16.75 12.83
CA ARG A 44 13.03 -16.69 14.26
C ARG A 44 12.16 -17.62 15.11
N TYR A 45 10.86 -17.72 14.79
CA TYR A 45 9.90 -18.56 15.51
C TYR A 45 9.70 -19.94 14.87
N ARG A 46 10.43 -20.26 13.80
CA ARG A 46 10.31 -21.50 13.00
C ARG A 46 8.86 -21.87 12.69
N THR A 47 8.07 -20.88 12.30
CA THR A 47 6.63 -21.01 12.11
C THR A 47 6.23 -20.33 10.82
N MET A 48 5.52 -21.06 9.96
CA MET A 48 4.96 -20.57 8.69
C MET A 48 5.99 -19.93 7.73
N GLU A 49 7.24 -20.40 7.70
CA GLU A 49 8.28 -19.86 6.82
C GLU A 49 7.93 -19.96 5.32
N PRO A 50 7.42 -21.11 4.81
CA PRO A 50 7.02 -21.22 3.41
C PRO A 50 5.87 -20.26 3.05
N GLU A 51 4.88 -20.14 3.93
CA GLU A 51 3.69 -19.32 3.72
C GLU A 51 4.04 -17.84 3.71
N VAL A 52 4.89 -17.39 4.63
CA VAL A 52 5.33 -15.99 4.68
C VAL A 52 6.18 -15.64 3.46
N THR A 53 7.04 -16.56 3.00
CA THR A 53 7.80 -16.39 1.75
C THR A 53 6.89 -16.26 0.54
N ALA A 54 5.92 -17.16 0.41
CA ALA A 54 4.93 -17.10 -0.65
C ALA A 54 4.11 -15.80 -0.60
N ALA A 55 3.68 -15.39 0.60
CA ALA A 55 2.92 -14.16 0.80
C ALA A 55 3.74 -12.90 0.43
N THR A 56 5.02 -12.84 0.78
CA THR A 56 5.91 -11.73 0.41
C THR A 56 6.06 -11.63 -1.10
N VAL A 57 6.37 -12.73 -1.79
CA VAL A 57 6.50 -12.75 -3.25
C VAL A 57 5.17 -12.40 -3.92
N LEU A 58 4.08 -13.03 -3.51
CA LEU A 58 2.75 -12.78 -4.07
C LEU A 58 2.31 -11.33 -3.85
N SER A 59 2.56 -10.76 -2.67
CA SER A 59 2.23 -9.36 -2.40
C SER A 59 3.02 -8.40 -3.28
N THR A 60 4.27 -8.75 -3.62
CA THR A 60 5.11 -7.94 -4.51
C THR A 60 4.61 -8.00 -5.95
N VAL A 61 4.26 -9.20 -6.45
CA VAL A 61 3.69 -9.38 -7.79
C VAL A 61 2.34 -8.67 -7.91
N LEU A 62 1.45 -8.83 -6.92
CA LEU A 62 0.18 -8.12 -6.88
C LEU A 62 0.37 -6.61 -6.80
N TYR A 63 1.40 -6.14 -6.09
CA TYR A 63 1.71 -4.72 -6.00
C TYR A 63 2.01 -4.08 -7.37
N VAL A 64 2.66 -4.80 -8.28
CA VAL A 64 2.89 -4.34 -9.67
C VAL A 64 1.59 -3.96 -10.36
N ALA A 65 0.50 -4.69 -10.10
CA ALA A 65 -0.82 -4.38 -10.65
C ALA A 65 -1.57 -3.33 -9.81
N THR A 66 -1.51 -3.39 -8.49
CA THR A 66 -2.30 -2.48 -7.62
C THR A 66 -1.72 -1.07 -7.55
N ALA A 67 -0.41 -0.90 -7.65
CA ALA A 67 0.24 0.41 -7.60
C ALA A 67 -0.25 1.37 -8.71
N PRO A 68 -0.25 1.00 -10.01
CA PRO A 68 -0.78 1.87 -11.05
C PRO A 68 -2.29 2.11 -10.92
N LEU A 69 -3.06 1.13 -10.42
CA LEU A 69 -4.49 1.33 -10.16
C LEU A 69 -4.74 2.42 -9.11
N TRP A 70 -3.99 2.39 -8.00
CA TRP A 70 -4.06 3.43 -6.98
C TRP A 70 -3.65 4.80 -7.52
N LEU A 71 -2.55 4.87 -8.26
CA LEU A 71 -2.10 6.12 -8.88
C LEU A 71 -3.12 6.68 -9.87
N ALA A 72 -3.74 5.83 -10.69
CA ALA A 72 -4.79 6.24 -11.61
C ALA A 72 -6.03 6.78 -10.87
N LEU A 73 -6.45 6.10 -9.80
CA LEU A 73 -7.56 6.56 -8.95
C LEU A 73 -7.25 7.90 -8.28
N LEU A 74 -6.06 8.04 -7.70
CA LEU A 74 -5.62 9.27 -7.04
C LEU A 74 -5.49 10.43 -8.04
N ALA A 75 -4.99 10.17 -9.24
CA ALA A 75 -4.90 11.18 -10.30
C ALA A 75 -6.29 11.67 -10.74
N TRP A 76 -7.29 10.78 -10.73
CA TRP A 76 -8.66 11.10 -11.08
C TRP A 76 -9.38 11.89 -9.98
N VAL A 77 -9.26 11.44 -8.72
CA VAL A 77 -9.97 12.08 -7.59
C VAL A 77 -9.29 13.37 -7.13
N SER A 78 -7.96 13.38 -7.04
CA SER A 78 -7.19 14.49 -6.49
C SER A 78 -5.94 14.75 -7.33
N PRO A 79 -6.10 15.37 -8.52
CA PRO A 79 -4.98 15.64 -9.42
C PRO A 79 -3.95 16.53 -8.72
N TRP A 80 -2.72 16.05 -8.58
CA TRP A 80 -1.60 16.80 -7.98
C TRP A 80 -0.91 17.76 -8.94
N THR A 81 -1.41 17.87 -10.18
CA THR A 81 -0.87 18.74 -11.23
C THR A 81 -1.50 20.13 -11.25
N ARG A 82 -2.49 20.40 -10.39
CA ARG A 82 -3.12 21.72 -10.26
C ARG A 82 -2.38 22.52 -9.17
N PRO A 83 -2.00 23.78 -9.45
CA PRO A 83 -1.25 24.62 -8.52
C PRO A 83 -2.05 24.97 -7.26
#